data_AF-A0A090ZLG8-F1
#
_entry.id   AF-A0A090ZLG8-F1
#
_cell.length_a   1.000
_cell.length_b   1.000
_cell.length_c   1.000
_cell.angle_alpha   90.00
_cell.angle_beta   90.00
_cell.angle_gamma   90.00
#
_symmetry.space_group_name_H-M   'P 1'
#
loop_
_entity.id
_entity.type
_entity.pdbx_description
1 polymer ?
#
loop_
_entity_poly.entity_id
_entity_poly.type
_entity_poly.pdbx_seq_one_letter_code
_entity_poly.pdbx_strand_id
1 'polypeptide(L)' 'MLVMLSESHLSIHTYPERGFAAIDCYTCGEMVEPGLAVDYLVSVLQPEKIYAKQLVRGLGELEVEDSPAKKAEFA' A
#
# COMPACT_ATOMS: atom_id res chain seq x y z
N MET A 1 11.20 -7.47 0.89
CA MET A 1 10.64 -8.22 2.04
C MET A 1 9.22 -8.63 1.71
N LEU A 2 8.81 -9.83 2.13
CA LEU A 2 7.45 -10.34 1.97
C LEU A 2 6.96 -10.87 3.32
N VAL A 3 5.74 -10.50 3.70
CA VAL A 3 5.04 -11.00 4.88
C VAL A 3 3.76 -11.68 4.40
N MET A 4 3.60 -12.95 4.75
CA MET A 4 2.39 -13.71 4.44
C MET A 4 1.31 -13.39 5.48
N LEU A 5 0.10 -13.13 5.01
CA LEU A 5 -1.11 -13.06 5.83
C LEU A 5 -1.93 -14.33 5.61
N SER A 6 -3.05 -14.48 6.31
CA SER A 6 -3.87 -15.69 6.25
C SER A 6 -4.27 -16.08 4.82
N GLU A 7 -4.61 -15.10 3.98
CA GLU A 7 -5.14 -15.32 2.62
C GLU A 7 -4.53 -14.34 1.60
N SER A 8 -3.50 -13.61 1.98
CA SER A 8 -2.97 -12.49 1.22
C SER A 8 -1.52 -12.18 1.63
N HIS A 9 -1.02 -10.97 1.36
CA HIS A 9 0.35 -10.60 1.69
C HIS A 9 0.60 -9.10 1.80
N LEU A 10 1.70 -8.74 2.45
CA LEU A 10 2.30 -7.41 2.36
C LEU A 10 3.73 -7.56 1.86
N SER A 11 4.11 -6.78 0.85
CA SER A 11 5.46 -6.79 0.30
C SER A 11 6.04 -5.39 0.14
N ILE A 12 7.36 -5.30 0.24
CA ILE A 12 8.10 -4.06 0.00
C ILE A 12 9.43 -4.37 -0.72
N HIS A 13 9.72 -3.60 -1.76
CA HIS A 13 10.95 -3.61 -2.52
C HIS A 13 11.58 -2.22 -2.49
N THR A 14 12.79 -2.10 -1.95
CA THR A 14 13.49 -0.82 -1.81
C THR A 14 14.68 -0.75 -2.75
N TYR A 15 14.88 0.42 -3.36
CA TYR A 15 16.02 0.79 -4.19
C TYR A 15 16.65 2.05 -3.59
N PRO A 16 17.48 1.92 -2.53
CA PRO A 16 18.05 3.06 -1.82
C PRO A 16 18.82 4.02 -2.72
N GLU A 17 19.51 3.49 -3.74
CA GLU A 17 20.28 4.26 -4.72
C GLU A 17 19.41 5.17 -5.61
N ARG A 18 18.08 4.96 -5.62
CA ARG A 18 17.09 5.77 -6.32
C ARG A 18 16.16 6.53 -5.37
N GLY A 19 16.30 6.35 -4.06
CA GLY A 19 15.34 6.86 -3.08
C GLY A 19 13.92 6.32 -3.30
N PHE A 20 13.78 5.08 -3.79
CA PHE A 20 12.49 4.53 -4.22
C PHE A 20 12.09 3.29 -3.42
N ALA A 21 10.81 3.16 -3.13
CA ALA A 21 10.22 1.94 -2.59
C ALA A 21 8.92 1.61 -3.33
N ALA A 22 8.77 0.35 -3.73
CA ALA A 22 7.51 -0.22 -4.19
C ALA A 22 6.90 -1.05 -3.06
N ILE A 23 5.64 -0.78 -2.73
CA ILE A 23 4.92 -1.40 -1.62
C ILE A 23 3.62 -2.00 -2.17
N ASP A 24 3.32 -3.24 -1.80
CA ASP A 24 2.03 -3.87 -2.05
C ASP A 24 1.39 -4.29 -0.73
N CYS A 25 0.15 -3.88 -0.51
CA CYS A 25 -0.66 -4.23 0.65
C CYS A 25 -1.92 -4.95 0.18
N TYR A 26 -1.86 -6.27 0.10
CA TYR A 26 -2.99 -7.13 -0.21
C TYR A 26 -3.58 -7.66 1.10
N THR A 27 -4.80 -7.24 1.43
CA THR A 27 -5.61 -7.79 2.52
C THR A 27 -6.88 -8.46 1.99
N CYS A 28 -7.46 -9.36 2.80
CA CYS A 28 -8.76 -9.98 2.57
C CYS A 28 -9.67 -9.72 3.78
N GLY A 29 -10.98 -9.65 3.55
CA GLY A 29 -12.00 -9.44 4.58
C GLY A 29 -12.38 -7.96 4.81
N GLU A 30 -13.55 -7.74 5.40
CA GLU A 30 -14.17 -6.40 5.53
C GLU A 30 -13.59 -5.58 6.70
N MET A 31 -12.90 -6.23 7.63
CA MET A 31 -12.40 -5.60 8.86
C MET A 31 -10.97 -5.06 8.74
N VAL A 32 -10.28 -5.32 7.62
CA VAL A 32 -8.88 -4.95 7.44
C VAL A 32 -8.76 -3.88 6.37
N GLU A 33 -8.47 -2.66 6.80
CA GLU A 33 -8.23 -1.51 5.92
C GLU A 33 -6.77 -1.52 5.40
N PRO A 34 -6.52 -1.84 4.11
CA PRO A 34 -5.17 -1.89 3.56
C PRO A 34 -4.46 -0.53 3.61
N GLY A 35 -5.22 0.58 3.55
CA GLY A 35 -4.67 1.93 3.63
C GLY A 35 -3.87 2.19 4.90
N LEU A 36 -4.23 1.59 6.04
CA LEU A 36 -3.52 1.80 7.32
C LEU A 36 -2.07 1.32 7.29
N ALA A 37 -1.80 0.20 6.62
CA ALA A 37 -0.44 -0.32 6.48
C ALA A 37 0.41 0.58 5.59
N VAL A 38 -0.17 1.08 4.49
CA VAL A 38 0.48 2.03 3.59
C VAL A 38 0.76 3.36 4.29
N ASP A 39 -0.23 3.91 5.01
CA ASP A 39 -0.10 5.17 5.75
C ASP A 39 1.01 5.07 6.81
N TYR A 40 1.10 3.95 7.53
CA TYR A 40 2.19 3.71 8.47
C TYR A 40 3.56 3.68 7.78
N LEU A 41 3.69 2.96 6.67
CA LEU A 41 4.95 2.90 5.91
C LEU A 41 5.34 4.27 5.34
N VAL A 42 4.37 5.06 4.87
CA VAL A 42 4.60 6.44 4.42
C VAL A 42 5.10 7.31 5.57
N SER A 43 4.53 7.18 6.77
CA SER A 43 4.96 7.96 7.95
C SER A 43 6.40 7.65 8.37
N VAL A 44 6.86 6.42 8.15
CA VAL A 44 8.22 5.97 8.51
C VAL A 44 9.23 6.29 7.41
N LEU A 45 8.85 6.07 6.14
CA LEU A 45 9.75 6.25 5.00
C LEU A 45 9.85 7.72 4.55
N GLN A 46 8.87 8.55 4.93
CA GLN A 46 8.77 9.98 4.60
C GLN A 46 9.11 10.30 3.12
N PRO A 47 8.47 9.65 2.14
CA PRO A 47 8.80 9.86 0.74
C PRO A 47 8.33 11.23 0.27
N GLU A 48 9.09 11.94 -0.56
CA GLU A 48 8.65 13.25 -1.11
C GLU A 48 7.39 13.15 -2.00
N LYS A 49 7.14 11.99 -2.60
CA LYS A 49 6.02 11.74 -3.51
C LYS A 49 5.46 10.34 -3.32
N ILE A 50 4.15 10.23 -3.47
CA ILE A 50 3.41 8.97 -3.34
C ILE A 50 2.52 8.81 -4.56
N TYR A 51 2.51 7.60 -5.12
CA TYR A 51 1.59 7.17 -6.16
C TYR A 51 0.94 5.88 -5.69
N ALA A 52 -0.37 5.93 -5.43
CA ALA A 52 -1.11 4.82 -4.86
C ALA A 52 -2.34 4.51 -5.72
N LYS A 53 -2.57 3.21 -5.92
CA LYS A 53 -3.75 2.68 -6.61
C LYS A 53 -4.32 1.56 -5.75
N GLN A 54 -5.64 1.47 -5.70
CA GLN A 54 -6.35 0.42 -5.00
C GLN A 54 -6.98 -0.50 -6.04
N LEU A 55 -6.82 -1.81 -5.84
CA LEU A 55 -7.43 -2.83 -6.68
C LEU A 55 -8.45 -3.60 -5.85
N VAL A 56 -9.73 -3.44 -6.17
CA VAL A 56 -10.80 -4.25 -5.56
C VAL A 56 -10.87 -5.58 -6.29
N ARG A 57 -10.86 -6.69 -5.54
CA ARG A 57 -10.75 -8.05 -6.07
C ARG A 57 -11.84 -8.94 -5.49
N GLY A 58 -12.31 -9.91 -6.28
CA GLY A 58 -13.17 -11.00 -5.79
C GLY A 58 -14.66 -10.67 -5.70
N LEU A 59 -15.09 -9.47 -6.10
CA LEU A 59 -16.50 -9.03 -6.07
C LEU A 59 -17.15 -8.93 -7.47
N GLY A 60 -16.39 -9.15 -8.55
CA GLY A 60 -16.84 -8.98 -9.92
C GLY A 60 -15.68 -8.75 -10.88
N GLU A 61 -15.88 -7.88 -11.87
CA GLU A 61 -14.77 -7.37 -12.68
C GLU A 61 -13.74 -6.65 -11.81
N LEU A 62 -12.50 -6.59 -12.30
CA LEU A 62 -11.42 -5.93 -11.60
C LEU A 62 -11.62 -4.41 -11.65
N GLU A 63 -11.76 -3.80 -10.47
CA GLU A 63 -11.92 -2.35 -10.36
C GLU A 63 -10.62 -1.71 -9.84
N VAL A 64 -10.20 -0.63 -10.51
CA VAL A 64 -9.02 0.15 -10.14
C VAL A 64 -9.49 1.52 -9.67
N GLU A 65 -9.21 1.81 -8.41
CA GLU A 65 -9.58 3.06 -7.75
C GLU A 65 -8.33 3.87 -7.43
N ASP A 66 -8.50 5.19 -7.31
CA ASP A 66 -7.49 6.02 -6.65
C ASP A 66 -7.47 5.65 -5.16
N SER A 67 -6.28 5.28 -4.67
CA SER A 67 -6.15 4.94 -3.26
C SER A 67 -6.33 6.20 -2.41
N PRO A 68 -7.13 6.15 -1.32
CA PRO A 68 -7.30 7.27 -0.42
C PRO A 68 -6.08 7.52 0.47
N ALA A 69 -4.99 6.72 0.31
CA ALA A 69 -3.71 6.90 1.00
C ALA A 69 -3.41 8.39 1.04
N LYS A 70 -3.51 8.96 2.25
CA LYS A 70 -3.57 10.41 2.38
C LYS A 70 -2.30 10.94 1.76
N LYS A 71 -2.42 12.01 0.96
CA LYS A 71 -1.28 12.89 0.76
C LYS A 71 -0.88 13.30 2.17
N ALA A 72 0.11 12.63 2.75
CA ALA A 72 0.67 13.04 4.01
C ALA A 72 1.05 14.50 3.78
N GLU A 73 0.39 15.44 4.44
CA GLU A 73 0.87 16.80 4.48
C GLU A 73 2.22 16.69 5.17
N PHE A 74 3.28 16.77 4.36
CA PHE A 74 4.65 16.79 4.83
C PHE A 74 4.81 18.11 5.58
N ALA A 75 4.60 18.05 6.89
CA ALA A 75 4.91 19.14 7.81
C ALA A 75 6.43 19.23 8.03
#